data_AF-A0A6L7TKT7-F1
#
_entry.id   AF-A0A6L7TKT7-F1
#
_cell.length_a   1.000
_cell.length_b   1.000
_cell.length_c   1.000
_cell.angle_alpha   90.00
_cell.angle_beta   90.00
_cell.angle_gamma   90.00
#
_symmetry.space_group_name_H-M   'P 1'
#
loop_
_entity.id
_entity.type
_entity.pdbx_description
1 polymer ?
#
loop_
_entity_poly.entity_id
_entity_poly.type
_entity_poly.pdbx_seq_one_letter_code
_entity_poly.pdbx_strand_id
1 'polypeptide(L)'
;MMPFDTAFNPVYEAVRETCQGLRLKPLRVDEIYGPTHIIDDVFRTIEQSKLVVSDLTGRNPNVLYETGLAHARNRDVIMIVQNDEDVPFDLRHIRYVRYLPNAQGLEELTVELTETIRAIQGQ
;
A
#
# COMPACT_ATOMS: atom_id res chain seq x y z
N MET A 1 3.60 -1.25 -1.17
CA MET A 1 4.61 -1.53 -0.14
C MET A 1 3.93 -2.32 0.96
N MET A 2 4.52 -3.42 1.40
CA MET A 2 3.90 -4.34 2.37
C MET A 2 4.97 -5.16 3.10
N PRO A 3 4.63 -5.77 4.25
CA PRO A 3 5.55 -6.67 4.93
C PRO A 3 6.01 -7.84 4.04
N PHE A 4 7.27 -8.22 4.18
CA PHE A 4 7.88 -9.32 3.42
C PHE A 4 7.53 -10.68 4.06
N ASP A 5 6.24 -11.03 4.03
CA ASP A 5 5.73 -12.34 4.46
C ASP A 5 4.73 -12.86 3.41
N THR A 6 4.84 -14.15 3.09
CA THR A 6 3.96 -14.85 2.15
C THR A 6 2.47 -14.76 2.53
N ALA A 7 2.15 -14.53 3.81
CA ALA A 7 0.78 -14.28 4.27
C ALA A 7 0.13 -13.05 3.62
N PHE A 8 0.93 -12.09 3.11
CA PHE A 8 0.44 -10.90 2.42
C PHE A 8 0.28 -11.09 0.91
N ASN A 9 0.62 -12.25 0.35
CA ASN A 9 0.44 -12.50 -1.08
C ASN A 9 -1.03 -12.37 -1.54
N PRO A 10 -2.04 -12.90 -0.81
CA PRO A 10 -3.44 -12.67 -1.18
C PRO A 10 -3.83 -11.18 -1.17
N VAL A 11 -3.30 -10.41 -0.22
CA VAL A 11 -3.52 -8.95 -0.12
C VAL A 11 -2.91 -8.25 -1.34
N TYR A 12 -1.69 -8.63 -1.72
CA TYR A 12 -1.04 -8.11 -2.91
C TYR A 12 -1.84 -8.40 -4.18
N GLU A 13 -2.33 -9.63 -4.35
CA GLU A 13 -3.12 -10.00 -5.52
C GLU A 13 -4.39 -9.16 -5.62
N ALA A 14 -5.11 -8.94 -4.51
CA ALA A 14 -6.27 -8.06 -4.48
C ALA A 14 -5.92 -6.61 -4.90
N VAL A 15 -4.83 -6.05 -4.38
CA VAL A 15 -4.34 -4.71 -4.76
C VAL A 15 -3.95 -4.68 -6.25
N ARG A 16 -3.26 -5.72 -6.72
CA ARG A 16 -2.78 -5.86 -8.10
C ARG A 16 -3.96 -5.89 -9.08
N GLU A 17 -4.96 -6.72 -8.81
CA GLU A 17 -6.19 -6.83 -9.60
C GLU A 17 -6.96 -5.51 -9.62
N THR A 18 -7.09 -4.85 -8.47
CA THR A 18 -7.70 -3.52 -8.35
C THR A 18 -7.01 -2.51 -9.28
N CYS A 19 -5.67 -2.41 -9.20
CA CYS A 19 -4.89 -1.51 -10.04
C CYS A 19 -5.04 -1.84 -11.54
N GLN A 20 -4.98 -3.12 -11.91
CA GLN A 20 -5.13 -3.56 -13.30
C GLN A 20 -6.52 -3.24 -13.86
N GLY A 21 -7.58 -3.44 -13.06
CA GLY A 21 -8.95 -3.05 -13.42
C GLY A 21 -9.11 -1.55 -13.68
N LEU A 22 -8.26 -0.73 -13.06
CA LEU A 22 -8.19 0.73 -13.25
C LEU A 22 -7.12 1.16 -14.28
N ARG A 23 -6.57 0.22 -15.06
CA ARG A 23 -5.51 0.45 -16.07
C ARG A 23 -4.25 1.11 -15.49
N LEU A 24 -4.00 0.89 -14.20
CA LEU A 24 -2.74 1.23 -13.56
C LEU A 24 -1.79 0.04 -13.67
N LYS A 25 -0.48 0.34 -13.74
CA LYS A 25 0.56 -0.69 -13.70
C LYS A 25 0.95 -0.92 -12.24
N PRO A 26 0.53 -2.02 -11.60
CA PRO A 26 0.98 -2.34 -10.25
C PRO A 26 2.46 -2.67 -10.27
N LEU A 27 3.15 -2.27 -9.20
CA LEU A 27 4.56 -2.52 -9.02
C LEU A 27 4.83 -2.78 -7.54
N ARG A 28 5.26 -3.99 -7.20
CA ARG A 28 5.68 -4.36 -5.85
C ARG A 28 7.18 -4.12 -5.73
N VAL A 29 7.60 -3.47 -4.64
CA VAL A 29 9.01 -3.07 -4.45
C VAL A 29 9.92 -4.30 -4.32
N ASP A 30 9.48 -5.33 -3.62
CA ASP A 30 10.17 -6.62 -3.43
C ASP A 30 10.35 -7.44 -4.71
N GLU A 31 9.40 -7.39 -5.67
CA GLU A 31 9.55 -8.05 -6.97
C GLU A 31 10.71 -7.51 -7.81
N ILE A 32 11.12 -6.27 -7.60
CA ILE A 32 12.14 -5.62 -8.44
C ILE A 32 13.55 -5.81 -7.86
N TYR A 33 13.70 -5.74 -6.55
CA TYR A 33 15.02 -5.56 -5.92
C TYR A 33 15.41 -6.67 -4.92
N GLY A 34 14.53 -7.66 -4.67
CA GLY A 34 14.80 -8.76 -3.74
C GLY A 34 14.90 -8.32 -2.26
N PRO A 35 15.31 -9.20 -1.33
CA PRO A 35 15.22 -8.94 0.12
C PRO A 35 16.16 -7.85 0.65
N THR A 36 17.13 -7.39 -0.15
CA THR A 36 18.07 -6.32 0.20
C THR A 36 17.74 -5.08 -0.62
N HIS A 37 16.67 -4.38 -0.23
CA HIS A 37 16.30 -3.12 -0.83
C HIS A 37 17.36 -2.05 -0.56
N ILE A 38 17.98 -1.51 -1.61
CA ILE A 38 18.75 -0.28 -1.51
C ILE A 38 17.75 0.87 -1.44
N ILE A 39 17.94 1.80 -0.51
CA ILE A 39 16.97 2.87 -0.29
C ILE A 39 16.74 3.74 -1.54
N ASP A 40 17.76 3.91 -2.38
CA ASP A 40 17.69 4.64 -3.64
C ASP A 40 16.71 4.00 -4.63
N ASP A 41 16.56 2.67 -4.61
CA ASP A 41 15.66 1.93 -5.49
C ASP A 41 14.20 2.13 -5.10
N VAL A 42 13.91 2.06 -3.79
CA VAL A 42 12.60 2.37 -3.23
C VAL A 42 12.22 3.80 -3.60
N PHE A 43 13.17 4.72 -3.42
CA PHE A 43 12.96 6.13 -3.71
C PHE A 43 12.65 6.41 -5.17
N ARG A 44 13.41 5.82 -6.10
CA ARG A 44 13.12 5.89 -7.54
C ARG A 44 11.72 5.36 -7.86
N THR A 45 11.33 4.27 -7.21
CA THR A 45 10.02 3.64 -7.41
C THR A 45 8.89 4.55 -6.93
N ILE A 46 9.06 5.18 -5.77
CA ILE A 46 8.13 6.19 -5.23
C ILE A 46 8.05 7.40 -6.18
N GLU A 47 9.18 7.90 -6.69
CA GLU A 47 9.20 9.05 -7.59
C GLU A 47 8.49 8.81 -8.93
N GLN A 48 8.51 7.56 -9.40
CA GLN A 48 7.82 7.16 -10.63
C GLN A 48 6.36 6.77 -10.41
N SER A 49 5.95 6.58 -9.15
CA SER A 49 4.59 6.16 -8.81
C SER A 49 3.59 7.32 -8.93
N LYS A 50 2.38 7.02 -9.43
CA LYS A 50 1.24 7.94 -9.40
C LYS A 50 0.62 8.00 -8.00
N LEU A 51 0.49 6.84 -7.39
CA LEU A 51 0.00 6.64 -6.04
C LEU A 51 0.75 5.47 -5.42
N VAL A 52 0.69 5.39 -4.10
CA VAL A 52 1.32 4.37 -3.29
C VAL A 52 0.25 3.69 -2.44
N VAL A 53 0.23 2.36 -2.44
CA VAL A 53 -0.52 1.59 -1.43
C VAL A 53 0.47 1.06 -0.39
N SER A 54 0.25 1.35 0.89
CA SER A 54 1.11 0.92 2.00
C SER A 54 0.33 0.08 3.00
N ASP A 55 0.78 -1.15 3.26
CA ASP A 55 0.20 -2.02 4.30
C ASP A 55 0.94 -1.85 5.63
N LEU A 56 0.29 -1.21 6.59
CA LEU A 56 0.86 -0.93 7.91
C LEU A 56 0.65 -2.07 8.92
N THR A 57 -0.01 -3.16 8.51
CA THR A 57 -0.30 -4.30 9.39
C THR A 57 0.95 -4.85 10.06
N GLY A 58 0.84 -5.14 11.35
CA GLY A 58 1.96 -5.67 12.14
C GLY A 58 3.09 -4.67 12.41
N ARG A 59 2.87 -3.38 12.11
CA ARG A 59 3.79 -2.27 12.43
C ARG A 59 5.20 -2.47 11.86
N ASN A 60 5.28 -2.93 10.61
CA ASN A 60 6.57 -3.14 9.95
C ASN A 60 7.34 -1.80 9.83
N PRO A 61 8.54 -1.66 10.43
CA PRO A 61 9.27 -0.40 10.45
C PRO A 61 9.77 0.02 9.07
N ASN A 62 10.04 -0.94 8.18
CA ASN A 62 10.45 -0.64 6.81
C ASN A 62 9.27 -0.03 6.06
N VAL A 63 8.10 -0.66 6.08
CA VAL A 63 6.92 -0.11 5.38
C VAL A 63 6.59 1.29 5.91
N LEU A 64 6.62 1.49 7.24
CA LEU A 64 6.39 2.81 7.83
C LEU A 64 7.40 3.86 7.34
N TYR A 65 8.68 3.50 7.27
CA TYR A 65 9.72 4.40 6.76
C TYR A 65 9.48 4.77 5.29
N GLU A 66 9.14 3.79 4.45
CA GLU A 66 8.85 4.02 3.04
C GLU A 66 7.56 4.83 2.82
N THR A 67 6.52 4.61 3.65
CA THR A 67 5.31 5.44 3.71
C THR A 67 5.67 6.90 4.03
N GLY A 68 6.55 7.12 5.00
CA GLY A 68 7.05 8.46 5.33
C GLY A 68 7.79 9.11 4.15
N LEU A 69 8.61 8.36 3.42
CA LEU A 69 9.28 8.84 2.21
C LEU A 69 8.29 9.19 1.10
N ALA A 70 7.24 8.39 0.90
CA ALA A 70 6.19 8.67 -0.06
C ALA A 70 5.44 9.97 0.27
N HIS A 71 5.10 10.19 1.55
CA HIS A 71 4.53 11.47 2.01
C HIS A 71 5.49 12.65 1.78
N ALA A 72 6.77 12.50 2.11
CA ALA A 72 7.77 13.54 1.89
C ALA A 72 7.96 13.89 0.40
N ARG A 73 7.61 12.97 -0.51
CA ARG A 73 7.60 13.16 -1.97
C ARG A 73 6.27 13.66 -2.52
N ASN A 74 5.33 14.02 -1.65
CA ASN A 74 3.99 14.48 -2.01
C ASN A 74 3.25 13.49 -2.93
N ARG A 75 3.40 12.19 -2.66
CA ARG A 75 2.64 11.13 -3.35
C ARG A 75 1.34 10.88 -2.62
N ASP A 76 0.29 10.57 -3.38
CA ASP A 76 -0.94 10.05 -2.81
C ASP A 76 -0.68 8.68 -2.20
N VAL A 77 -0.83 8.58 -0.89
CA VAL A 77 -0.62 7.34 -0.14
C VAL A 77 -1.96 6.84 0.38
N ILE A 78 -2.33 5.63 -0.06
CA ILE A 78 -3.45 4.87 0.47
C ILE A 78 -2.88 3.88 1.49
N MET A 79 -3.19 4.11 2.76
CA MET A 79 -2.80 3.18 3.83
C MET A 79 -3.86 2.09 3.98
N ILE A 80 -3.43 0.84 4.07
CA ILE A 80 -4.29 -0.32 4.37
C ILE A 80 -3.80 -1.00 5.64
N VAL A 81 -4.72 -1.61 6.39
CA VAL A 81 -4.42 -2.15 7.72
C VAL A 81 -5.44 -3.21 8.15
N GLN A 82 -4.99 -4.28 8.83
CA GLN A 82 -5.89 -5.27 9.41
C GLN A 82 -6.46 -4.85 10.78
N ASN A 83 -5.66 -4.17 11.60
CA ASN A 83 -6.04 -3.69 12.94
C ASN A 83 -5.71 -2.20 13.12
N ASP A 84 -6.69 -1.38 13.53
CA ASP A 84 -6.50 0.08 13.70
C ASP A 84 -5.32 0.46 14.60
N GLU A 85 -4.96 -0.42 15.54
CA GLU A 85 -3.81 -0.26 16.42
C GLU A 85 -2.46 -0.29 15.71
N ASP A 86 -2.38 -0.87 14.52
CA ASP A 86 -1.16 -0.92 13.71
C ASP A 86 -0.81 0.44 13.11
N VAL A 87 -1.78 1.35 13.01
CA VAL A 87 -1.54 2.72 12.54
C VAL A 87 -0.93 3.55 13.68
N PRO A 88 0.28 4.12 13.50
CA PRO A 88 0.90 5.02 14.48
C PRO A 88 0.00 6.21 14.79
N PHE A 89 0.02 6.69 16.03
CA PHE A 89 -0.85 7.78 16.48
C PHE A 89 -0.81 9.00 15.56
N ASP A 90 0.40 9.40 15.12
CA ASP A 90 0.61 10.53 14.23
C ASP A 90 0.00 10.34 12.84
N LEU A 91 -0.26 9.10 12.38
CA LEU A 91 -0.86 8.82 11.07
C LEU A 91 -2.37 8.55 11.14
N ARG A 92 -2.95 8.37 12.34
CA ARG A 92 -4.38 8.01 12.50
C ARG A 92 -5.36 9.06 12.00
N HIS A 93 -4.92 10.31 11.86
CA HIS A 93 -5.73 11.39 11.30
C HIS A 93 -5.82 11.33 9.76
N ILE A 94 -4.93 10.58 9.12
CA ILE A 94 -4.94 10.33 7.68
C ILE A 94 -5.85 9.12 7.42
N ARG A 95 -6.69 9.20 6.39
CA ARG A 95 -7.61 8.12 6.03
C ARG A 95 -6.83 6.85 5.68
N TYR A 96 -7.31 5.72 6.18
CA TYR A 96 -6.82 4.39 5.85
C TYR A 96 -7.99 3.42 5.65
N VAL A 97 -7.75 2.34 4.91
CA VAL A 97 -8.73 1.29 4.63
C VAL A 97 -8.45 0.09 5.54
N ARG A 98 -9.48 -0.34 6.28
CA ARG A 98 -9.39 -1.52 7.13
C ARG A 98 -9.82 -2.77 6.34
N TYR A 99 -9.13 -3.89 6.51
CA TYR A 99 -9.49 -5.15 5.86
C TYR A 99 -9.33 -6.37 6.77
N LEU A 100 -9.97 -7.48 6.41
CA LEU A 100 -9.77 -8.77 7.05
C LEU A 100 -8.91 -9.69 6.16
N PRO A 101 -7.97 -10.47 6.71
CA PRO A 101 -7.10 -11.36 5.94
C PRO A 101 -7.83 -12.68 5.57
N ASN A 102 -9.01 -12.57 4.98
CA ASN A 102 -9.81 -13.70 4.48
C ASN A 102 -10.47 -13.33 3.15
N ALA A 103 -11.07 -14.30 2.45
CA ALA A 103 -11.63 -14.08 1.11
C ALA A 103 -12.61 -12.90 1.06
N GLN A 104 -13.57 -12.85 1.99
CA GLN A 104 -14.55 -11.77 2.06
C GLN A 104 -13.88 -10.40 2.30
N GLY A 105 -12.93 -10.31 3.23
CA GLY A 105 -12.24 -9.07 3.54
C GLY A 105 -11.37 -8.56 2.39
N LEU A 106 -10.85 -9.45 1.54
CA LEU A 106 -10.11 -9.08 0.33
C LEU A 106 -11.03 -8.59 -0.79
N GLU A 107 -12.23 -9.14 -0.91
CA GLU A 107 -13.27 -8.64 -1.81
C GLU A 107 -13.71 -7.22 -1.39
N GLU A 108 -13.96 -7.02 -0.09
CA GLU A 108 -14.30 -5.70 0.49
C GLU A 108 -13.16 -4.69 0.29
N LEU A 109 -11.91 -5.11 0.54
CA LEU A 109 -10.71 -4.29 0.29
C LEU A 109 -10.62 -3.85 -1.17
N THR A 110 -10.90 -4.75 -2.12
CA THR A 110 -10.88 -4.46 -3.56
C THR A 110 -11.89 -3.38 -3.93
N VAL A 111 -13.10 -3.45 -3.37
CA VAL A 111 -14.15 -2.43 -3.58
C VAL A 111 -13.71 -1.08 -3.01
N GLU A 112 -13.32 -1.03 -1.73
CA GLU A 112 -12.91 0.23 -1.09
C GLU A 112 -11.68 0.87 -1.74
N LEU A 113 -10.69 0.06 -2.12
CA LEU A 113 -9.51 0.56 -2.85
C LEU A 113 -9.90 1.11 -4.22
N THR A 114 -10.81 0.45 -4.93
CA THR A 114 -11.30 0.93 -6.23
C THR A 114 -11.92 2.32 -6.10
N GLU A 115 -12.80 2.51 -5.11
CA GLU A 115 -13.44 3.80 -4.85
C GLU A 115 -12.43 4.87 -4.43
N THR A 116 -11.50 4.51 -3.54
CA THR A 116 -10.46 5.42 -3.05
C THR A 116 -9.55 5.90 -4.19
N ILE A 117 -9.08 4.99 -5.05
CA ILE A 117 -8.23 5.34 -6.19
C ILE A 117 -8.98 6.24 -7.18
N ARG A 118 -10.25 5.96 -7.47
CA ARG A 118 -11.07 6.81 -8.35
C ARG A 118 -11.27 8.21 -7.77
N ALA A 119 -11.48 8.32 -6.47
CA ALA A 119 -11.62 9.60 -5.79
C ALA A 119 -10.35 10.44 -5.90
N ILE A 120 -9.17 9.83 -5.79
CA ILE A 120 -7.87 10.49 -5.96
C ILE A 120 -7.67 10.91 -7.43
N GLN A 121 -7.96 10.02 -8.39
CA GLN A 121 -7.78 10.33 -9.83
C GLN A 121 -8.73 11.39 -10.37
N GLY A 122 -9.85 11.65 -9.69
CA GLY A 122 -10.82 12.67 -10.07
C GLY A 122 -10.51 14.07 -9.55
N GLN A 123 -9.44 14.25 -8.76
CA GLN A 123 -8.95 15.53 -8.25
C GLN A 123 -7.97 16.17 -9.24
#